data_AF-A0A6G1BQ84-F1
#
_entry.id   AF-A0A6G1BQ84-F1
#
_cell.length_a   1.000
_cell.length_b   1.000
_cell.length_c   1.000
_cell.angle_alpha   90.00
_cell.angle_beta   90.00
_cell.angle_gamma   90.00
#
_symmetry.space_group_name_H-M   'P 1'
#
loop_
_entity.id
_entity.type
_entity.pdbx_description
1 polymer ?
#
loop_
_entity_poly.entity_id
_entity_poly.type
_entity_poly.pdbx_seq_one_letter_code
_entity_poly.pdbx_strand_id
1 'polypeptide(L)'
;MQRTINNVKITLICGFITLLVLRGTVGINILAYGVGGGGAGSDAAAAAEEARVAEDIERILREIRSDADEEEEEKAYGVDTSTTNSTTATTRKSLNHTYTLGPKVTRWNAKRRQWLSRNPGFPSRDARGKPKILLVTGSQPAPCDDATGDHYLLKATKNKIDYCRLHGIEIVHNMAHLDRELAGYWAKLPLLRRLMLSHPEVEWVWWMDSNALFTDMAFELPLERYEASNLVIHGYPELLFGKRSWVALNTGSFLLRNCQWSLELLDAWAPMGPKGRVRDEAGKVLTASLTGRPAFEADDQSALIHLLLTEKERWMEKVYVEDKYFLHGFWAGLVDKYEEMMEKHHPGLGDERWPFVTHFVGCKLCGSYGDYPRERCLSGMERAFNFADNQVLRLYGFRHRSLASARVRRVTNRTDNPLVNKEAALKMDAKIET
;
A
#
# COMPACT_ATOMS: atom_id res chain seq x y z
N MET A 1 2.55 57.99 -42.65
CA MET A 1 3.05 58.15 -41.26
C MET A 1 2.10 57.58 -40.19
N GLN A 2 0.77 57.62 -40.37
CA GLN A 2 -0.21 57.09 -39.39
C GLN A 2 -0.15 55.56 -39.15
N ARG A 3 0.12 54.73 -40.18
CA ARG A 3 0.11 53.25 -40.06
C ARG A 3 1.31 52.68 -39.29
N THR A 4 2.48 53.28 -39.44
CA THR A 4 3.71 52.86 -38.74
C THR A 4 3.62 53.17 -37.24
N ILE A 5 2.94 54.26 -36.86
CA ILE A 5 2.72 54.66 -35.46
C ILE A 5 1.71 53.74 -34.75
N ASN A 6 0.70 53.24 -35.47
CA ASN A 6 -0.28 52.31 -34.88
C ASN A 6 0.30 50.90 -34.65
N ASN A 7 1.20 50.42 -35.52
CA ASN A 7 1.84 49.12 -35.33
C ASN A 7 2.86 49.13 -34.17
N VAL A 8 3.54 50.25 -33.93
CA VAL A 8 4.43 50.44 -32.76
C VAL A 8 3.63 50.49 -31.46
N LYS A 9 2.46 51.15 -31.44
CA LYS A 9 1.58 51.17 -30.26
C LYS A 9 1.03 49.78 -29.90
N ILE A 10 0.63 48.99 -30.90
CA ILE A 10 0.14 47.62 -30.68
C ILE A 10 1.26 46.71 -30.16
N THR A 11 2.48 46.85 -30.69
CA THR A 11 3.64 46.05 -30.24
C THR A 11 4.04 46.38 -28.80
N LEU A 12 3.96 47.65 -28.39
CA LEU A 12 4.20 48.09 -27.01
C LEU A 12 3.11 47.62 -26.04
N ILE A 13 1.84 47.60 -26.47
CA ILE A 13 0.72 47.09 -25.67
C ILE A 13 0.83 45.57 -25.49
N CYS A 14 1.16 44.83 -26.56
CA CYS A 14 1.39 43.40 -26.48
C CYS A 14 2.58 43.07 -25.56
N GLY A 15 3.70 43.80 -25.68
CA GLY A 15 4.85 43.63 -24.79
C GLY A 15 4.54 43.95 -23.32
N PHE A 16 3.71 44.97 -23.04
CA PHE A 16 3.29 45.33 -21.69
C PHE A 16 2.34 44.29 -21.08
N ILE A 17 1.43 43.71 -21.88
CA ILE A 17 0.55 42.61 -21.45
C ILE A 17 1.37 41.35 -21.15
N THR A 18 2.38 41.01 -21.97
CA THR A 18 3.27 39.88 -21.69
C THR A 18 4.07 40.09 -20.40
N LEU A 19 4.51 41.32 -20.11
CA LEU A 19 5.21 41.69 -18.87
C LEU A 19 4.30 41.67 -17.63
N LEU A 20 3.02 42.04 -17.78
CA LEU A 20 2.00 41.92 -16.74
C LEU A 20 1.62 40.46 -16.45
N VAL A 21 1.54 39.60 -17.48
CA VAL A 21 1.29 38.16 -17.33
C VAL A 21 2.49 37.44 -16.71
N LEU A 22 3.71 37.83 -17.08
CA LEU A 22 4.95 37.30 -16.46
C LEU A 22 5.19 37.82 -15.04
N ARG A 23 4.70 39.02 -14.68
CA ARG A 23 4.74 39.52 -13.29
C ARG A 23 3.58 39.03 -12.42
N GLY A 24 2.44 38.67 -13.00
CA GLY A 24 1.32 38.06 -12.29
C GLY A 24 1.55 36.59 -11.89
N THR A 25 2.56 35.94 -12.46
CA THR A 25 2.88 34.52 -12.20
C THR A 25 4.05 34.31 -11.24
N VAL A 26 4.78 35.36 -10.84
CA VAL A 26 6.02 35.26 -10.03
C VAL A 26 6.00 36.09 -8.73
N GLY A 27 4.89 36.76 -8.37
CA GLY A 27 4.87 37.56 -7.14
C GLY A 27 3.51 37.63 -6.46
N ILE A 28 3.54 37.34 -5.15
CA ILE A 28 2.50 37.58 -4.13
C ILE A 28 1.57 36.38 -3.88
N ASN A 29 2.01 35.52 -2.94
CA ASN A 29 1.21 35.31 -1.73
C ASN A 29 2.11 35.22 -0.49
N ILE A 30 2.77 36.34 -0.20
CA ILE A 30 3.19 36.74 1.15
C ILE A 30 2.42 38.04 1.44
N LEU A 31 1.59 38.00 2.50
CA LEU A 31 0.88 39.11 3.17
C LEU A 31 -0.39 39.69 2.52
N ALA A 32 -1.53 39.06 2.82
CA ALA A 32 -2.74 39.77 3.27
C ALA A 32 -3.52 38.90 4.28
N TYR A 33 -3.48 39.30 5.54
CA TYR A 33 -4.26 38.76 6.66
C TYR A 33 -5.67 39.36 6.65
N GLY A 34 -6.69 38.55 6.94
CA GLY A 34 -7.86 38.97 7.73
C GLY A 34 -9.14 39.44 7.01
N VAL A 35 -10.23 38.77 7.39
CA VAL A 35 -11.65 39.16 7.33
C VAL A 35 -12.43 38.87 6.03
N GLY A 36 -13.23 37.79 6.09
CA GLY A 36 -14.61 37.79 5.59
C GLY A 36 -14.93 36.95 4.34
N GLY A 37 -15.67 35.86 4.54
CA GLY A 37 -16.75 35.47 3.63
C GLY A 37 -16.50 34.31 2.64
N GLY A 38 -16.97 33.11 3.03
CA GLY A 38 -17.84 32.24 2.21
C GLY A 38 -17.44 31.81 0.79
N GLY A 39 -17.07 30.53 0.67
CA GLY A 39 -17.61 29.60 -0.33
C GLY A 39 -17.36 29.86 -1.82
N ALA A 40 -16.26 29.32 -2.35
CA ALA A 40 -16.09 28.91 -3.77
C ALA A 40 -14.69 28.28 -4.07
N GLY A 41 -13.88 27.94 -3.06
CA GLY A 41 -12.47 27.58 -3.26
C GLY A 41 -12.10 26.10 -3.07
N SER A 42 -13.02 25.24 -2.61
CA SER A 42 -12.74 23.82 -2.33
C SER A 42 -12.61 22.98 -3.59
N ASP A 43 -13.40 23.29 -4.62
CA ASP A 43 -13.58 22.39 -5.76
C ASP A 43 -12.46 22.55 -6.79
N ALA A 44 -11.90 23.76 -6.91
CA ALA A 44 -10.76 24.02 -7.78
C ALA A 44 -9.45 23.43 -7.23
N ALA A 45 -9.28 23.40 -5.90
CA ALA A 45 -8.11 22.80 -5.26
C ALA A 45 -8.17 21.26 -5.34
N ALA A 46 -9.35 20.67 -5.11
CA ALA A 46 -9.58 19.23 -5.28
C ALA A 46 -9.40 18.79 -6.74
N ALA A 47 -9.94 19.56 -7.70
CA ALA A 47 -9.76 19.28 -9.13
C ALA A 47 -8.30 19.46 -9.59
N ALA A 48 -7.56 20.40 -8.99
CA ALA A 48 -6.12 20.57 -9.26
C ALA A 48 -5.29 19.41 -8.70
N GLU A 49 -5.65 18.86 -7.54
CA GLU A 49 -4.99 17.69 -6.96
C GLU A 49 -5.31 16.42 -7.77
N GLU A 50 -6.56 16.24 -8.18
CA GLU A 50 -6.98 15.12 -9.03
C GLU A 50 -6.33 15.18 -10.42
N ALA A 51 -6.17 16.38 -10.99
CA ALA A 51 -5.43 16.59 -12.23
C ALA A 51 -3.94 16.28 -12.09
N ARG A 52 -3.32 16.62 -10.95
CA ARG A 52 -1.91 16.29 -10.67
C ARG A 52 -1.69 14.80 -10.48
N VAL A 53 -2.60 14.11 -9.78
CA VAL A 53 -2.56 12.65 -9.64
C VAL A 53 -2.74 11.98 -11.01
N ALA A 54 -3.64 12.49 -11.86
CA ALA A 54 -3.81 12.00 -13.21
C ALA A 54 -2.56 12.23 -14.09
N GLU A 55 -1.92 13.40 -13.98
CA GLU A 55 -0.70 13.76 -14.71
C GLU A 55 0.50 12.92 -14.24
N ASP A 56 0.63 12.67 -12.94
CA ASP A 56 1.66 11.80 -12.36
C ASP A 56 1.46 10.34 -12.80
N ILE A 57 0.22 9.85 -12.85
CA ILE A 57 -0.11 8.52 -13.40
C ILE A 57 0.23 8.47 -14.90
N GLU A 58 -0.07 9.52 -15.67
CA GLU A 58 0.22 9.56 -17.09
C GLU A 58 1.73 9.64 -17.38
N ARG A 59 2.49 10.34 -16.53
CA ARG A 59 3.96 10.37 -16.56
C ARG A 59 4.54 8.99 -16.27
N ILE A 60 4.05 8.31 -15.23
CA ILE A 60 4.43 6.93 -14.90
C ILE A 60 4.14 5.98 -16.08
N LEU A 61 2.98 6.13 -16.74
CA LEU A 61 2.61 5.32 -17.91
C LEU A 61 3.47 5.60 -19.16
N ARG A 62 4.03 6.81 -19.31
CA ARG A 62 4.93 7.14 -20.42
C ARG A 62 6.33 6.56 -20.22
N GLU A 63 6.84 6.54 -18.99
CA GLU A 63 8.15 5.96 -18.66
C GLU A 63 8.16 4.43 -18.76
N ILE A 64 7.04 3.76 -18.45
CA ILE A 64 6.88 2.30 -18.66
C ILE A 64 6.93 1.91 -20.15
N ARG A 65 6.65 2.85 -21.07
CA ARG A 65 6.56 2.57 -22.52
C ARG A 65 7.89 2.69 -23.27
N SER A 66 8.96 3.25 -22.70
CA SER A 66 10.16 3.60 -23.47
C SER A 66 11.21 2.50 -23.60
N ASP A 67 11.17 1.44 -22.79
CA ASP A 67 12.30 0.51 -22.65
C ASP A 67 12.00 -0.91 -23.15
N ALA A 68 10.96 -1.07 -23.95
CA ALA A 68 10.64 -2.34 -24.61
C ALA A 68 11.26 -2.40 -26.00
N ASP A 69 12.59 -2.50 -26.10
CA ASP A 69 13.27 -3.06 -27.26
C ASP A 69 14.62 -3.68 -26.82
N GLU A 70 14.86 -4.89 -27.35
CA GLU A 70 16.07 -5.73 -27.27
C GLU A 70 16.18 -6.74 -26.10
N GLU A 71 15.66 -7.96 -26.31
CA GLU A 71 16.30 -9.18 -25.78
C GLU A 71 16.46 -10.25 -26.87
N GLU A 72 17.69 -10.76 -26.96
CA GLU A 72 18.24 -11.70 -27.94
C GLU A 72 17.88 -13.17 -27.69
N GLU A 73 18.00 -13.96 -28.76
CA GLU A 73 17.77 -15.39 -28.90
C GLU A 73 18.65 -16.29 -27.99
N GLU A 74 18.03 -17.18 -27.21
CA GLU A 74 18.72 -18.29 -26.54
C GLU A 74 18.97 -19.47 -27.51
N LYS A 75 20.25 -19.75 -27.78
CA LYS A 75 20.72 -20.91 -28.55
C LYS A 75 20.65 -22.20 -27.74
N ALA A 76 19.93 -23.19 -28.29
CA ALA A 76 19.96 -24.57 -27.86
C ALA A 76 21.32 -25.23 -28.13
N TYR A 77 21.83 -26.00 -27.16
CA TYR A 77 22.92 -26.97 -27.38
C TYR A 77 22.58 -28.33 -26.78
N GLY A 78 22.70 -29.36 -27.63
CA GLY A 78 23.37 -30.61 -27.27
C GLY A 78 22.50 -31.74 -26.72
N VAL A 79 21.87 -32.48 -27.63
CA VAL A 79 21.48 -33.88 -27.42
C VAL A 79 22.72 -34.71 -27.12
N ASP A 80 22.68 -35.54 -26.07
CA ASP A 80 23.43 -36.78 -26.08
C ASP A 80 22.58 -37.95 -25.56
N THR A 81 22.80 -39.09 -26.21
CA THR A 81 21.91 -40.24 -26.27
C THR A 81 22.52 -41.34 -25.43
N SER A 82 21.88 -41.77 -24.35
CA SER A 82 22.09 -43.15 -23.87
C SER A 82 20.86 -43.71 -23.17
N THR A 83 20.48 -44.87 -23.69
CA THR A 83 19.44 -45.81 -23.26
C THR A 83 19.55 -46.21 -21.80
N THR A 84 18.44 -46.16 -21.07
CA THR A 84 18.04 -47.22 -20.12
C THR A 84 16.52 -47.16 -19.87
N ASN A 85 15.86 -48.29 -20.11
CA ASN A 85 14.45 -48.51 -19.80
C ASN A 85 14.22 -48.41 -18.30
N SER A 86 13.42 -47.44 -17.87
CA SER A 86 12.71 -47.48 -16.59
C SER A 86 11.31 -46.95 -16.80
N THR A 87 10.38 -47.89 -16.90
CA THR A 87 8.94 -47.68 -16.73
C THR A 87 8.68 -47.08 -15.35
N THR A 88 8.59 -45.76 -15.28
CA THR A 88 7.85 -45.08 -14.21
C THR A 88 6.73 -44.30 -14.88
N ALA A 89 5.54 -44.87 -14.75
CA ALA A 89 4.27 -44.27 -15.11
C ALA A 89 4.21 -42.83 -14.59
N THR A 90 4.40 -41.87 -15.49
CA THR A 90 3.89 -40.52 -15.33
C THR A 90 2.38 -40.64 -15.28
N THR A 91 1.84 -40.77 -14.06
CA THR A 91 0.46 -40.42 -13.77
C THR A 91 0.21 -39.03 -14.34
N ARG A 92 -0.38 -38.99 -15.54
CA ARG A 92 -1.08 -37.83 -16.08
C ARG A 92 -2.05 -37.39 -14.98
N LYS A 93 -1.65 -36.41 -14.16
CA LYS A 93 -2.58 -35.70 -13.28
C LYS A 93 -3.69 -35.20 -14.18
N SER A 94 -4.91 -35.63 -13.87
CA SER A 94 -6.13 -35.24 -14.55
C SER A 94 -6.16 -33.72 -14.76
N LEU A 95 -6.29 -33.29 -16.02
CA LEU A 95 -6.41 -31.90 -16.47
C LEU A 95 -7.71 -31.18 -16.02
N ASN A 96 -8.46 -31.75 -15.07
CA ASN A 96 -9.79 -31.29 -14.65
C ASN A 96 -9.88 -30.90 -13.16
N HIS A 97 -8.76 -30.71 -12.45
CA HIS A 97 -8.83 -30.26 -11.06
C HIS A 97 -8.87 -28.73 -11.00
N THR A 98 -10.04 -28.15 -10.76
CA THR A 98 -10.19 -26.74 -10.40
C THR A 98 -9.55 -26.50 -9.03
N TYR A 99 -8.67 -25.51 -8.92
CA TYR A 99 -8.00 -25.18 -7.66
C TYR A 99 -9.02 -24.78 -6.57
N THR A 100 -8.76 -25.15 -5.31
CA THR A 100 -9.55 -24.70 -4.14
C THR A 100 -8.63 -24.39 -2.97
N LEU A 101 -8.95 -23.37 -2.16
CA LEU A 101 -8.21 -23.03 -0.94
C LEU A 101 -8.41 -24.03 0.22
N GLY A 102 -9.22 -25.06 0.01
CA GLY A 102 -9.57 -26.10 0.97
C GLY A 102 -11.07 -26.42 0.97
N PRO A 103 -11.53 -27.34 1.85
CA PRO A 103 -12.93 -27.74 1.91
C PRO A 103 -13.87 -26.56 2.15
N LYS A 104 -15.03 -26.53 1.49
CA LYS A 104 -15.99 -25.45 1.63
C LYS A 104 -16.44 -25.31 3.09
N VAL A 105 -16.27 -24.12 3.66
CA VAL A 105 -16.73 -23.80 5.01
C VAL A 105 -18.07 -23.08 4.90
N THR A 106 -19.08 -23.63 5.57
CA THR A 106 -20.40 -23.01 5.68
C THR A 106 -20.75 -22.72 7.13
N ARG A 107 -21.66 -21.77 7.32
CA ARG A 107 -22.16 -21.31 8.63
C ARG A 107 -21.03 -20.82 9.55
N TRP A 108 -19.97 -20.23 9.00
CA TRP A 108 -18.81 -19.77 9.75
C TRP A 108 -19.18 -18.73 10.82
N ASN A 109 -20.06 -17.77 10.50
CA ASN A 109 -20.54 -16.78 11.47
C ASN A 109 -21.20 -17.43 12.70
N ALA A 110 -22.00 -18.49 12.49
CA ALA A 110 -22.65 -19.21 13.58
C ALA A 110 -21.64 -20.01 14.41
N LYS A 111 -20.69 -20.70 13.75
CA LYS A 111 -19.60 -21.43 14.41
C LYS A 111 -18.72 -20.50 15.25
N ARG A 112 -18.35 -19.35 14.69
CA ARG A 112 -17.54 -18.31 15.35
C ARG A 112 -18.28 -17.74 16.57
N ARG A 113 -19.56 -17.40 16.45
CA ARG A 113 -20.39 -16.94 17.58
C ARG A 113 -20.49 -17.98 18.70
N GLN A 114 -20.70 -19.25 18.34
CA GLN A 114 -20.73 -20.36 19.31
C GLN A 114 -19.38 -20.58 19.98
N TRP A 115 -18.28 -20.42 19.25
CA TRP A 115 -16.94 -20.54 19.82
C TRP A 115 -16.67 -19.40 20.81
N LEU A 116 -16.99 -18.15 20.44
CA LEU A 116 -16.81 -16.98 21.30
C LEU A 116 -17.60 -17.11 22.61
N SER A 117 -18.85 -17.61 22.57
CA SER A 117 -19.65 -17.79 23.78
C SER A 117 -19.11 -18.88 24.71
N ARG A 118 -18.37 -19.86 24.18
CA ARG A 118 -17.73 -20.94 24.94
C ARG A 118 -16.31 -20.59 25.43
N ASN A 119 -15.69 -19.54 24.89
CA ASN A 119 -14.30 -19.19 25.15
C ASN A 119 -14.16 -17.71 25.57
N PRO A 120 -14.72 -17.30 26.72
CA PRO A 120 -14.69 -15.90 27.16
C PRO A 120 -13.27 -15.34 27.43
N GLY A 121 -12.27 -16.22 27.60
CA GLY A 121 -10.86 -15.83 27.72
C GLY A 121 -10.23 -15.31 26.42
N PHE A 122 -10.92 -15.43 25.29
CA PHE A 122 -10.47 -14.95 23.98
C PHE A 122 -11.52 -13.99 23.37
N PRO A 123 -11.66 -12.77 23.93
CA PRO A 123 -12.67 -11.83 23.48
C PRO A 123 -12.36 -11.30 22.07
N SER A 124 -13.41 -11.00 21.30
CA SER A 124 -13.28 -10.37 19.98
C SER A 124 -13.09 -8.86 20.01
N ARG A 125 -12.99 -8.29 21.21
CA ARG A 125 -12.72 -6.88 21.47
C ARG A 125 -11.56 -6.76 22.46
N ASP A 126 -10.75 -5.72 22.29
CA ASP A 126 -9.67 -5.37 23.21
C ASP A 126 -10.21 -4.77 24.53
N ALA A 127 -9.31 -4.46 25.47
CA ALA A 127 -9.67 -3.86 26.75
C ALA A 127 -10.31 -2.46 26.64
N ARG A 128 -10.17 -1.79 25.49
CA ARG A 128 -10.80 -0.50 25.18
C ARG A 128 -12.16 -0.68 24.48
N GLY A 129 -12.61 -1.91 24.28
CA GLY A 129 -13.84 -2.24 23.56
C GLY A 129 -13.71 -2.19 22.05
N LYS A 130 -12.51 -1.98 21.49
CA LYS A 130 -12.28 -1.94 20.04
C LYS A 130 -12.22 -3.36 19.46
N PRO A 131 -12.68 -3.59 18.22
CA PRO A 131 -12.53 -4.89 17.55
C PRO A 131 -11.07 -5.39 17.54
N LYS A 132 -10.85 -6.67 17.84
CA LYS A 132 -9.51 -7.27 17.82
C LYS A 132 -8.98 -7.36 16.38
N ILE A 133 -7.76 -6.87 16.17
CA ILE A 133 -7.06 -6.88 14.88
C ILE A 133 -5.87 -7.82 14.94
N LEU A 134 -5.65 -8.59 13.88
CA LEU A 134 -4.43 -9.34 13.62
C LEU A 134 -3.74 -8.76 12.37
N LEU A 135 -2.60 -8.10 12.55
CA LEU A 135 -1.76 -7.68 11.43
C LEU A 135 -1.02 -8.90 10.88
N VAL A 136 -1.07 -9.09 9.56
CA VAL A 136 -0.44 -10.20 8.87
C VAL A 136 0.48 -9.63 7.80
N THR A 137 1.75 -10.02 7.86
CA THR A 137 2.75 -9.72 6.84
C THR A 137 3.51 -10.99 6.49
N GLY A 138 4.37 -10.93 5.49
CA GLY A 138 5.22 -12.06 5.17
C GLY A 138 6.30 -11.74 4.15
N SER A 139 7.29 -12.62 4.12
CA SER A 139 8.38 -12.63 3.16
C SER A 139 8.67 -14.07 2.74
N GLN A 140 9.43 -14.25 1.67
CA GLN A 140 9.86 -15.58 1.23
C GLN A 140 10.75 -16.25 2.31
N PRO A 141 10.75 -17.60 2.40
CA PRO A 141 11.58 -18.35 3.35
C PRO A 141 13.08 -18.28 3.06
N ALA A 142 13.42 -18.16 1.78
CA ALA A 142 14.79 -18.09 1.33
C ALA A 142 15.38 -16.69 1.58
N PRO A 143 16.71 -16.57 1.77
CA PRO A 143 17.38 -15.28 1.72
C PRO A 143 17.05 -14.53 0.43
N CYS A 144 17.11 -13.21 0.49
CA CYS A 144 17.04 -12.39 -0.72
C CYS A 144 18.25 -12.62 -1.62
N ASP A 145 18.12 -12.28 -2.90
CA ASP A 145 19.25 -12.33 -3.84
C ASP A 145 20.42 -11.42 -3.40
N ASP A 146 20.10 -10.34 -2.67
CA ASP A 146 21.04 -9.40 -2.07
C ASP A 146 20.76 -9.21 -0.57
N ALA A 147 21.80 -9.27 0.26
CA ALA A 147 21.69 -9.17 1.72
C ALA A 147 21.08 -7.85 2.22
N THR A 148 21.15 -6.78 1.42
CA THR A 148 20.47 -5.52 1.69
C THR A 148 18.95 -5.72 1.68
N GLY A 149 18.42 -6.58 0.82
CA GLY A 149 17.00 -6.93 0.79
C GLY A 149 16.52 -7.46 2.14
N ASP A 150 17.24 -8.43 2.71
CA ASP A 150 16.97 -8.98 4.04
C ASP A 150 17.05 -7.91 5.14
N HIS A 151 18.01 -6.98 5.04
CA HIS A 151 18.13 -5.87 5.98
C HIS A 151 16.89 -4.97 5.96
N TYR A 152 16.36 -4.64 4.79
CA TYR A 152 15.15 -3.81 4.69
C TYR A 152 13.87 -4.57 5.08
N LEU A 153 13.81 -5.90 4.87
CA LEU A 153 12.75 -6.74 5.44
C LEU A 153 12.77 -6.69 6.97
N LEU A 154 13.95 -6.76 7.59
CA LEU A 154 14.10 -6.61 9.04
C LEU A 154 13.63 -5.23 9.52
N LYS A 155 14.04 -4.15 8.83
CA LYS A 155 13.62 -2.77 9.16
C LYS A 155 12.10 -2.60 9.05
N ALA A 156 11.49 -3.10 7.98
CA ALA A 156 10.05 -3.06 7.80
C ALA A 156 9.30 -3.89 8.85
N THR A 157 9.87 -5.02 9.27
CA THR A 157 9.31 -5.85 10.36
C THR A 157 9.38 -5.13 11.69
N LYS A 158 10.53 -4.51 12.04
CA LYS A 158 10.64 -3.65 13.23
C LYS A 158 9.61 -2.52 13.22
N ASN A 159 9.45 -1.84 12.10
CA ASN A 159 8.47 -0.76 11.94
C ASN A 159 7.04 -1.23 12.29
N LYS A 160 6.64 -2.39 11.76
CA LYS A 160 5.34 -3.00 12.06
C LYS A 160 5.23 -3.43 13.54
N ILE A 161 6.29 -4.01 14.12
CA ILE A 161 6.34 -4.36 15.55
C ILE A 161 6.12 -3.12 16.41
N ASP A 162 6.76 -2.00 16.09
CA ASP A 162 6.63 -0.76 16.85
C ASP A 162 5.20 -0.21 16.80
N TYR A 163 4.60 -0.13 15.62
CA TYR A 163 3.21 0.29 15.47
C TYR A 163 2.26 -0.65 16.22
N CYS A 164 2.35 -1.96 15.98
CA CYS A 164 1.51 -2.95 16.64
C CYS A 164 1.61 -2.89 18.17
N ARG A 165 2.81 -2.70 18.72
CA ARG A 165 3.03 -2.57 20.16
C ARG A 165 2.36 -1.31 20.73
N LEU A 166 2.43 -0.19 20.02
CA LEU A 166 1.81 1.07 20.45
C LEU A 166 0.28 1.01 20.41
N HIS A 167 -0.27 0.26 19.45
CA HIS A 167 -1.71 0.21 19.18
C HIS A 167 -2.42 -1.01 19.77
N GLY A 168 -1.68 -1.94 20.40
CA GLY A 168 -2.25 -3.16 21.00
C GLY A 168 -2.72 -4.18 19.96
N ILE A 169 -2.02 -4.27 18.83
CA ILE A 169 -2.35 -5.16 17.71
C ILE A 169 -1.41 -6.36 17.72
N GLU A 170 -1.95 -7.56 17.55
CA GLU A 170 -1.13 -8.78 17.38
C GLU A 170 -0.58 -8.84 15.95
N ILE A 171 0.64 -9.39 15.78
CA ILE A 171 1.30 -9.51 14.47
C ILE A 171 1.67 -10.97 14.17
N VAL A 172 1.42 -11.39 12.94
CA VAL A 172 1.93 -12.64 12.35
C VAL A 172 2.83 -12.30 11.17
N HIS A 173 4.08 -12.74 11.22
CA HIS A 173 5.00 -12.69 10.09
C HIS A 173 5.15 -14.09 9.51
N ASN A 174 4.58 -14.32 8.34
CA ASN A 174 4.69 -15.60 7.66
C ASN A 174 5.97 -15.69 6.83
N MET A 175 6.69 -16.80 6.96
CA MET A 175 7.82 -17.17 6.11
C MET A 175 7.61 -18.54 5.45
N ALA A 176 6.41 -19.13 5.54
CA ALA A 176 6.12 -20.45 4.99
C ALA A 176 5.28 -20.36 3.71
N HIS A 177 5.60 -21.21 2.73
CA HIS A 177 4.70 -21.47 1.60
C HIS A 177 3.67 -22.53 2.01
N LEU A 178 2.44 -22.10 2.28
CA LEU A 178 1.34 -22.99 2.68
C LEU A 178 0.73 -23.75 1.48
N ASP A 179 0.96 -23.26 0.27
CA ASP A 179 0.43 -23.81 -0.97
C ASP A 179 1.51 -23.69 -2.07
N ARG A 180 1.64 -24.71 -2.91
CA ARG A 180 2.65 -24.75 -4.00
C ARG A 180 2.15 -24.11 -5.30
N GLU A 181 0.83 -24.01 -5.48
CA GLU A 181 0.16 -23.42 -6.64
C GLU A 181 0.04 -21.90 -6.47
N LEU A 182 -0.32 -21.43 -5.27
CA LEU A 182 -0.40 -20.00 -4.93
C LEU A 182 0.93 -19.48 -4.35
N ALA A 183 1.88 -19.24 -5.26
CA ALA A 183 3.18 -18.63 -4.94
C ALA A 183 3.22 -17.12 -5.23
N GLY A 184 4.25 -16.44 -4.72
CA GLY A 184 4.45 -15.00 -4.92
C GLY A 184 3.40 -14.16 -4.17
N TYR A 185 2.90 -13.10 -4.80
CA TYR A 185 1.89 -12.22 -4.21
C TYR A 185 0.57 -12.95 -3.86
N TRP A 186 0.28 -14.07 -4.54
CA TRP A 186 -0.89 -14.91 -4.26
C TRP A 186 -0.82 -15.70 -2.94
N ALA A 187 0.36 -15.86 -2.35
CA ALA A 187 0.56 -16.66 -1.14
C ALA A 187 -0.21 -16.11 0.08
N LYS A 188 -0.65 -14.85 0.03
CA LYS A 188 -1.46 -14.23 1.08
C LYS A 188 -2.85 -14.88 1.22
N LEU A 189 -3.49 -15.33 0.13
CA LEU A 189 -4.85 -15.91 0.16
C LEU A 189 -4.96 -17.16 1.07
N PRO A 190 -4.15 -18.22 0.88
CA PRO A 190 -4.24 -19.41 1.73
C PRO A 190 -3.87 -19.11 3.19
N LEU A 191 -2.93 -18.17 3.41
CA LEU A 191 -2.56 -17.72 4.76
C LEU A 191 -3.72 -16.99 5.46
N LEU A 192 -4.36 -16.03 4.79
CA LEU A 192 -5.49 -15.28 5.34
C LEU A 192 -6.64 -16.23 5.70
N ARG A 193 -6.99 -17.15 4.79
CA ARG A 193 -8.01 -18.18 5.07
C ARG A 193 -7.65 -19.01 6.30
N ARG A 194 -6.39 -19.46 6.40
CA ARG A 194 -5.93 -20.28 7.53
C ARG A 194 -6.01 -19.52 8.85
N LEU A 195 -5.56 -18.27 8.88
CA LEU A 195 -5.58 -17.43 10.09
C LEU A 195 -7.01 -17.11 10.51
N MET A 196 -7.91 -16.76 9.58
CA MET A 196 -9.33 -16.54 9.90
C MET A 196 -9.98 -17.74 10.58
N LEU A 197 -9.70 -18.96 10.08
CA LEU A 197 -10.26 -20.19 10.66
C LEU A 197 -9.59 -20.60 11.98
N SER A 198 -8.34 -20.21 12.20
CA SER A 198 -7.56 -20.57 13.39
C SER A 198 -7.73 -19.57 14.53
N HIS A 199 -8.14 -18.33 14.22
CA HIS A 199 -8.33 -17.23 15.16
C HIS A 199 -9.78 -16.71 15.14
N PRO A 200 -10.77 -17.50 15.61
CA PRO A 200 -12.17 -17.07 15.68
C PRO A 200 -12.38 -15.86 16.60
N GLU A 201 -11.47 -15.53 17.49
CA GLU A 201 -11.46 -14.33 18.31
C GLU A 201 -11.17 -13.06 17.51
N VAL A 202 -10.35 -13.14 16.45
CA VAL A 202 -9.98 -11.97 15.64
C VAL A 202 -11.19 -11.49 14.85
N GLU A 203 -11.48 -10.18 14.92
CA GLU A 203 -12.56 -9.55 14.14
C GLU A 203 -12.06 -9.08 12.78
N TRP A 204 -10.86 -8.49 12.73
CA TRP A 204 -10.22 -8.01 11.50
C TRP A 204 -8.86 -8.65 11.30
N VAL A 205 -8.66 -9.27 10.15
CA VAL A 205 -7.34 -9.65 9.65
C VAL A 205 -6.86 -8.54 8.74
N TRP A 206 -5.74 -7.91 9.07
CA TRP A 206 -5.17 -6.80 8.30
C TRP A 206 -3.91 -7.29 7.58
N TRP A 207 -4.01 -7.47 6.28
CA TRP A 207 -2.83 -7.79 5.46
C TRP A 207 -2.02 -6.52 5.21
N MET A 208 -0.70 -6.59 5.35
CA MET A 208 0.22 -5.53 4.97
C MET A 208 1.50 -6.11 4.35
N ASP A 209 1.83 -5.68 3.12
CA ASP A 209 3.01 -6.13 2.39
C ASP A 209 4.31 -5.79 3.15
N SER A 210 5.36 -6.56 2.87
CA SER A 210 6.66 -6.39 3.54
C SER A 210 7.35 -5.07 3.18
N ASN A 211 7.10 -4.53 1.99
CA ASN A 211 7.59 -3.22 1.50
C ASN A 211 6.62 -2.05 1.81
N ALA A 212 5.57 -2.26 2.61
CA ALA A 212 4.75 -1.20 3.17
C ALA A 212 5.21 -0.87 4.60
N LEU A 213 5.39 0.41 4.91
CA LEU A 213 5.79 0.89 6.22
C LEU A 213 4.73 1.81 6.81
N PHE A 214 4.49 1.70 8.11
CA PHE A 214 3.81 2.74 8.87
C PHE A 214 4.68 3.98 8.92
N THR A 215 4.13 5.12 8.54
CA THR A 215 4.79 6.42 8.61
C THR A 215 4.05 7.41 9.49
N ASP A 216 2.82 7.09 9.90
CA ASP A 216 2.11 7.71 11.02
C ASP A 216 1.97 6.70 12.18
N MET A 217 2.77 6.87 13.22
CA MET A 217 2.75 6.01 14.40
C MET A 217 1.66 6.41 15.41
N ALA A 218 1.03 7.58 15.25
CA ALA A 218 -0.03 8.06 16.14
C ALA A 218 -1.44 7.78 15.59
N PHE A 219 -1.58 7.67 14.25
CA PHE A 219 -2.86 7.41 13.61
C PHE A 219 -3.45 6.05 14.01
N GLU A 220 -4.72 6.05 14.38
CA GLU A 220 -5.53 4.85 14.64
C GLU A 220 -6.57 4.67 13.53
N LEU A 221 -6.75 3.43 13.07
CA LEU A 221 -7.79 3.08 12.10
C LEU A 221 -9.19 3.48 12.63
N PRO A 222 -10.01 4.22 11.85
CA PRO A 222 -11.35 4.63 12.27
C PRO A 222 -12.37 3.50 12.11
N LEU A 223 -12.19 2.40 12.86
CA LEU A 223 -12.95 1.14 12.67
C LEU A 223 -14.47 1.28 12.72
N GLU A 224 -14.99 2.28 13.43
CA GLU A 224 -16.43 2.59 13.50
C GLU A 224 -17.01 2.91 12.11
N ARG A 225 -16.20 3.54 11.23
CA ARG A 225 -16.57 3.83 9.83
C ARG A 225 -16.86 2.57 9.02
N TYR A 226 -16.29 1.43 9.41
CA TYR A 226 -16.31 0.19 8.65
C TYR A 226 -17.29 -0.86 9.20
N GLU A 227 -18.19 -0.48 10.12
CA GLU A 227 -19.09 -1.42 10.79
C GLU A 227 -19.94 -2.24 9.79
N ALA A 228 -20.43 -1.60 8.73
CA ALA A 228 -21.25 -2.24 7.70
C ALA A 228 -20.45 -3.01 6.62
N SER A 229 -19.11 -2.95 6.68
CA SER A 229 -18.22 -3.49 5.65
C SER A 229 -17.47 -4.73 6.15
N ASN A 230 -17.03 -5.56 5.19
CA ASN A 230 -16.22 -6.76 5.44
C ASN A 230 -14.84 -6.68 4.78
N LEU A 231 -14.67 -5.88 3.72
CA LEU A 231 -13.38 -5.55 3.12
C LEU A 231 -13.20 -4.03 3.17
N VAL A 232 -12.06 -3.57 3.68
CA VAL A 232 -11.64 -2.18 3.62
C VAL A 232 -10.32 -2.14 2.86
N ILE A 233 -10.29 -1.41 1.76
CA ILE A 233 -9.15 -1.38 0.84
C ILE A 233 -8.95 0.05 0.33
N HIS A 234 -7.70 0.51 0.27
CA HIS A 234 -7.41 1.82 -0.28
C HIS A 234 -7.69 1.83 -1.78
N GLY A 235 -8.27 2.93 -2.27
CA GLY A 235 -8.42 3.11 -3.70
C GLY A 235 -9.05 4.44 -4.09
N TYR A 236 -9.23 4.60 -5.40
CA TYR A 236 -9.77 5.82 -6.00
C TYR A 236 -11.07 5.47 -6.74
N PRO A 237 -12.25 5.89 -6.24
CA PRO A 237 -13.54 5.54 -6.84
C PRO A 237 -13.65 5.86 -8.32
N GLU A 238 -13.08 6.99 -8.77
CA GLU A 238 -13.09 7.37 -10.19
C GLU A 238 -12.21 6.44 -11.05
N LEU A 239 -11.05 6.02 -10.54
CA LEU A 239 -10.23 5.03 -11.23
C LEU A 239 -10.92 3.65 -11.28
N LEU A 240 -11.67 3.30 -10.24
CA LEU A 240 -12.36 2.01 -10.15
C LEU A 240 -13.57 1.94 -11.08
N PHE A 241 -14.53 2.86 -10.91
CA PHE A 241 -15.81 2.80 -11.60
C PHE A 241 -15.81 3.53 -12.95
N GLY A 242 -15.11 4.66 -13.03
CA GLY A 242 -15.02 5.45 -14.26
C GLY A 242 -14.03 4.84 -15.24
N LYS A 243 -12.78 4.64 -14.80
CA LYS A 243 -11.69 4.22 -15.68
C LYS A 243 -11.40 2.71 -15.71
N ARG A 244 -11.94 1.92 -14.76
CA ARG A 244 -11.64 0.49 -14.62
C ARG A 244 -10.13 0.19 -14.62
N SER A 245 -9.37 1.03 -13.92
CA SER A 245 -7.91 0.98 -13.89
C SER A 245 -7.40 -0.17 -13.01
N TRP A 246 -6.31 -0.82 -13.41
CA TRP A 246 -5.67 -1.87 -12.62
C TRP A 246 -4.98 -1.39 -11.34
N VAL A 247 -4.78 -0.08 -11.20
CA VAL A 247 -4.25 0.58 -9.98
C VAL A 247 -5.36 1.28 -9.19
N ALA A 248 -6.63 1.01 -9.48
CA ALA A 248 -7.75 1.65 -8.82
C ALA A 248 -7.86 1.30 -7.33
N LEU A 249 -7.41 0.10 -6.94
CA LEU A 249 -7.34 -0.39 -5.56
C LEU A 249 -5.94 -0.93 -5.28
N ASN A 250 -5.51 -0.99 -4.02
CA ASN A 250 -4.23 -1.60 -3.64
C ASN A 250 -4.40 -2.76 -2.64
N THR A 251 -3.95 -3.96 -3.01
CA THR A 251 -4.02 -5.17 -2.17
C THR A 251 -2.78 -5.39 -1.31
N GLY A 252 -1.93 -4.37 -1.18
CA GLY A 252 -0.76 -4.39 -0.30
C GLY A 252 -1.02 -3.90 1.12
N SER A 253 -2.18 -3.30 1.39
CA SER A 253 -2.66 -2.98 2.74
C SER A 253 -4.18 -2.94 2.76
N PHE A 254 -4.82 -3.92 3.40
CA PHE A 254 -6.28 -4.01 3.47
C PHE A 254 -6.77 -4.77 4.70
N LEU A 255 -7.98 -4.48 5.15
CA LEU A 255 -8.64 -5.19 6.25
C LEU A 255 -9.71 -6.13 5.72
N LEU A 256 -9.74 -7.36 6.24
CA LEU A 256 -10.74 -8.37 5.94
C LEU A 256 -11.39 -8.87 7.23
N ARG A 257 -12.70 -8.72 7.36
CA ARG A 257 -13.46 -9.14 8.54
C ARG A 257 -13.49 -10.66 8.62
N ASN A 258 -13.34 -11.23 9.81
CA ASN A 258 -13.45 -12.67 10.02
C ASN A 258 -14.92 -13.14 10.01
N CYS A 259 -15.43 -13.36 8.80
CA CYS A 259 -16.83 -13.75 8.58
C CYS A 259 -16.97 -14.69 7.36
N GLN A 260 -18.16 -15.27 7.22
CA GLN A 260 -18.51 -16.18 6.11
C GLN A 260 -18.33 -15.52 4.73
N TRP A 261 -18.71 -14.24 4.61
CA TRP A 261 -18.57 -13.47 3.37
C TRP A 261 -17.10 -13.41 2.90
N SER A 262 -16.18 -13.17 3.83
CA SER A 262 -14.75 -13.08 3.53
C SER A 262 -14.15 -14.41 3.09
N LEU A 263 -14.60 -15.55 3.67
CA LEU A 263 -14.19 -16.87 3.21
C LEU A 263 -14.68 -17.13 1.77
N GLU A 264 -15.88 -16.66 1.45
CA GLU A 264 -16.44 -16.77 0.09
C GLU A 264 -15.73 -15.85 -0.91
N LEU A 265 -15.34 -14.65 -0.48
CA LEU A 265 -14.52 -13.75 -1.30
C LEU A 265 -13.17 -14.40 -1.62
N LEU A 266 -12.48 -14.99 -0.64
CA LEU A 266 -11.20 -15.68 -0.85
C LEU A 266 -11.35 -16.84 -1.85
N ASP A 267 -12.43 -17.63 -1.75
CA ASP A 267 -12.73 -18.70 -2.71
C ASP A 267 -12.94 -18.15 -4.14
N ALA A 268 -13.57 -16.99 -4.29
CA ALA A 268 -13.83 -16.35 -5.59
C ALA A 268 -12.61 -15.61 -6.16
N TRP A 269 -11.68 -15.18 -5.30
CA TRP A 269 -10.48 -14.45 -5.69
C TRP A 269 -9.34 -15.39 -6.14
N ALA A 270 -9.21 -16.55 -5.50
CA ALA A 270 -8.17 -17.54 -5.78
C ALA A 270 -8.07 -18.12 -7.22
N PRO A 271 -9.14 -18.25 -8.04
CA PRO A 271 -9.10 -19.03 -9.29
C PRO A 271 -8.08 -18.57 -10.33
N MET A 272 -7.71 -17.28 -10.34
CA MET A 272 -6.70 -16.74 -11.27
C MET A 272 -5.26 -16.89 -10.76
N GLY A 273 -5.07 -17.38 -9.53
CA GLY A 273 -3.77 -17.45 -8.87
C GLY A 273 -2.88 -18.68 -9.12
N PRO A 274 -3.38 -19.89 -9.46
CA PRO A 274 -2.51 -21.06 -9.65
C PRO A 274 -1.46 -20.83 -10.74
N LYS A 275 -0.18 -20.92 -10.37
CA LYS A 275 0.96 -20.62 -11.26
C LYS A 275 0.99 -21.45 -12.55
N GLY A 276 1.70 -20.94 -13.56
CA GLY A 276 1.76 -21.52 -14.89
C GLY A 276 0.54 -21.15 -15.73
N ARG A 277 0.10 -22.05 -16.62
CA ARG A 277 -0.90 -21.74 -17.66
C ARG A 277 -2.17 -21.05 -17.15
N VAL A 278 -2.68 -21.42 -15.96
CA VAL A 278 -3.88 -20.79 -15.40
C VAL A 278 -3.66 -19.30 -15.14
N ARG A 279 -2.57 -18.96 -14.44
CA ARG A 279 -2.20 -17.57 -14.14
C ARG A 279 -1.80 -16.78 -15.39
N ASP A 280 -1.12 -17.42 -16.34
CA ASP A 280 -0.71 -16.78 -17.60
C ASP A 280 -1.92 -16.39 -18.46
N GLU A 281 -2.88 -17.32 -18.65
CA GLU A 281 -4.10 -17.06 -19.41
C GLU A 281 -5.01 -16.06 -18.68
N ALA A 282 -5.12 -16.14 -17.35
CA ALA A 282 -5.82 -15.14 -16.56
C ALA A 282 -5.17 -13.75 -16.70
N GLY A 283 -3.84 -13.66 -16.79
CA GLY A 283 -3.12 -12.42 -17.03
C GLY A 283 -3.57 -11.73 -18.32
N LYS A 284 -3.73 -12.49 -19.41
CA LYS A 284 -4.24 -11.98 -20.69
C LYS A 284 -5.67 -11.44 -20.55
N VAL A 285 -6.55 -12.14 -19.82
CA VAL A 285 -7.92 -11.69 -19.54
C VAL A 285 -7.91 -10.37 -18.74
N LEU A 286 -7.07 -10.28 -17.72
CA LEU A 286 -6.95 -9.07 -16.89
C LEU A 286 -6.40 -7.88 -17.68
N THR A 287 -5.38 -8.09 -18.53
CA THR A 287 -4.85 -7.04 -19.41
C THR A 287 -5.89 -6.56 -20.44
N ALA A 288 -6.73 -7.47 -20.95
CA ALA A 288 -7.84 -7.08 -21.82
C ALA A 288 -8.99 -6.36 -21.08
N SER A 289 -9.19 -6.68 -19.79
CA SER A 289 -10.31 -6.17 -19.00
C SER A 289 -10.04 -4.86 -18.25
N LEU A 290 -8.78 -4.56 -17.92
CA LEU A 290 -8.42 -3.46 -17.03
C LEU A 290 -7.55 -2.43 -17.73
N THR A 291 -7.94 -1.16 -17.61
CA THR A 291 -7.25 -0.07 -18.29
C THR A 291 -5.87 0.17 -17.70
N GLY A 292 -4.88 0.26 -18.59
CA GLY A 292 -3.50 0.60 -18.24
C GLY A 292 -2.67 -0.55 -17.64
N ARG A 293 -3.21 -1.78 -17.56
CA ARG A 293 -2.47 -2.95 -17.07
C ARG A 293 -1.45 -3.41 -18.12
N PRO A 294 -0.15 -3.51 -17.79
CA PRO A 294 0.85 -4.12 -18.68
C PRO A 294 0.57 -5.61 -18.95
N ALA A 295 1.27 -6.19 -19.92
CA ALA A 295 1.17 -7.61 -20.23
C ALA A 295 2.11 -8.44 -19.34
N PHE A 296 1.53 -9.13 -18.34
CA PHE A 296 2.23 -10.08 -17.46
C PHE A 296 1.22 -11.05 -16.82
N GLU A 297 1.72 -12.07 -16.10
CA GLU A 297 0.90 -13.05 -15.39
C GLU A 297 -0.14 -12.40 -14.47
N ALA A 298 -1.26 -13.08 -14.17
CA ALA A 298 -2.26 -12.55 -13.25
C ALA A 298 -1.67 -12.27 -11.85
N ASP A 299 -2.01 -11.09 -11.31
CA ASP A 299 -1.70 -10.66 -9.95
C ASP A 299 -2.97 -10.55 -9.10
N ASP A 300 -2.82 -10.63 -7.77
CA ASP A 300 -3.95 -10.61 -6.84
C ASP A 300 -4.73 -9.29 -6.89
N GLN A 301 -4.04 -8.15 -7.09
CA GLN A 301 -4.69 -6.83 -7.16
C GLN A 301 -5.63 -6.72 -8.36
N SER A 302 -5.13 -7.01 -9.55
CA SER A 302 -5.89 -6.98 -10.80
C SER A 302 -7.05 -7.98 -10.75
N ALA A 303 -6.82 -9.19 -10.22
CA ALA A 303 -7.87 -10.18 -10.08
C ALA A 303 -8.99 -9.73 -9.14
N LEU A 304 -8.67 -9.07 -8.02
CA LEU A 304 -9.68 -8.51 -7.11
C LEU A 304 -10.47 -7.39 -7.78
N ILE A 305 -9.79 -6.44 -8.44
CA ILE A 305 -10.45 -5.33 -9.16
C ILE A 305 -11.39 -5.88 -10.22
N HIS A 306 -10.93 -6.85 -11.03
CA HIS A 306 -11.77 -7.51 -12.03
C HIS A 306 -13.00 -8.15 -11.38
N LEU A 307 -12.83 -8.98 -10.35
CA LEU A 307 -13.92 -9.65 -9.63
C LEU A 307 -14.95 -8.65 -9.08
N LEU A 308 -14.50 -7.56 -8.45
CA LEU A 308 -15.37 -6.53 -7.87
C LEU A 308 -16.13 -5.73 -8.93
N LEU A 309 -15.56 -5.55 -10.12
CA LEU A 309 -16.21 -4.87 -11.24
C LEU A 309 -17.19 -5.78 -11.99
N THR A 310 -16.89 -7.08 -12.13
CA THR A 310 -17.73 -8.03 -12.87
C THR A 310 -18.85 -8.62 -12.03
N GLU A 311 -18.67 -8.74 -10.72
CA GLU A 311 -19.66 -9.27 -9.77
C GLU A 311 -20.06 -8.20 -8.73
N LYS A 312 -20.27 -6.97 -9.19
CA LYS A 312 -20.51 -5.79 -8.35
C LYS A 312 -21.66 -6.01 -7.36
N GLU A 313 -22.79 -6.51 -7.83
CA GLU A 313 -24.01 -6.73 -7.06
C GLU A 313 -23.79 -7.73 -5.92
N ARG A 314 -22.84 -8.66 -6.09
CA ARG A 314 -22.54 -9.70 -5.11
C ARG A 314 -21.59 -9.21 -4.03
N TRP A 315 -20.60 -8.39 -4.38
CA TRP A 315 -19.49 -8.08 -3.48
C TRP A 315 -19.50 -6.65 -2.94
N MET A 316 -19.78 -5.66 -3.80
CA MET A 316 -19.44 -4.26 -3.50
C MET A 316 -20.24 -3.65 -2.34
N GLU A 317 -21.41 -4.18 -2.00
CA GLU A 317 -22.18 -3.74 -0.82
C GLU A 317 -21.37 -3.86 0.49
N LYS A 318 -20.43 -4.82 0.55
CA LYS A 318 -19.58 -5.07 1.73
C LYS A 318 -18.15 -4.60 1.57
N VAL A 319 -17.82 -3.89 0.48
CA VAL A 319 -16.49 -3.33 0.23
C VAL A 319 -16.52 -1.83 0.54
N TYR A 320 -15.60 -1.39 1.39
CA TYR A 320 -15.31 0.03 1.61
C TYR A 320 -14.04 0.41 0.85
N VAL A 321 -14.16 1.31 -0.11
CA VAL A 321 -13.02 1.91 -0.81
C VAL A 321 -12.60 3.13 -0.01
N GLU A 322 -11.47 3.02 0.70
CA GLU A 322 -10.95 4.10 1.55
C GLU A 322 -10.09 5.07 0.72
N ASP A 323 -10.44 6.34 0.78
CA ASP A 323 -9.81 7.44 0.05
C ASP A 323 -9.53 8.67 0.94
N LYS A 324 -9.78 8.61 2.26
CA LYS A 324 -9.61 9.74 3.19
C LYS A 324 -8.29 9.77 3.92
N TYR A 325 -7.55 8.67 3.91
CA TYR A 325 -6.20 8.58 4.45
C TYR A 325 -5.44 7.47 3.71
N PHE A 326 -4.12 7.49 3.81
CA PHE A 326 -3.27 6.53 3.12
C PHE A 326 -3.21 5.19 3.84
N LEU A 327 -4.30 4.41 3.82
CA LEU A 327 -4.24 2.98 4.14
C LEU A 327 -3.21 2.26 3.24
N HIS A 328 -3.04 2.78 2.02
CA HIS A 328 -1.89 2.59 1.15
C HIS A 328 -1.50 3.96 0.56
N GLY A 329 -0.25 4.39 0.73
CA GLY A 329 0.28 5.61 0.11
C GLY A 329 1.43 5.31 -0.85
N PHE A 330 1.31 5.74 -2.10
CA PHE A 330 2.33 5.49 -3.12
C PHE A 330 3.61 6.28 -2.82
N TRP A 331 4.71 5.56 -2.57
CA TRP A 331 5.93 6.12 -1.99
C TRP A 331 6.53 7.29 -2.79
N ALA A 332 6.54 7.21 -4.12
CA ALA A 332 7.25 8.18 -4.97
C ALA A 332 6.65 9.61 -4.85
N GLY A 333 5.37 9.74 -4.51
CA GLY A 333 4.72 11.04 -4.26
C GLY A 333 4.82 11.54 -2.82
N LEU A 334 5.40 10.74 -1.91
CA LEU A 334 5.41 11.00 -0.47
C LEU A 334 6.82 11.23 0.08
N VAL A 335 7.80 10.40 -0.30
CA VAL A 335 9.10 10.33 0.39
C VAL A 335 9.89 11.63 0.32
N ASP A 336 9.69 12.46 -0.70
CA ASP A 336 10.38 13.74 -0.88
C ASP A 336 9.71 14.88 -0.10
N LYS A 337 8.51 14.66 0.45
CA LYS A 337 7.73 15.66 1.21
C LYS A 337 7.91 15.53 2.74
N TYR A 338 8.65 14.54 3.23
CA TYR A 338 8.74 14.27 4.66
C TYR A 338 9.29 15.43 5.49
N GLU A 339 10.31 16.15 5.02
CA GLU A 339 10.83 17.32 5.73
C GLU A 339 9.78 18.43 5.83
N GLU A 340 9.03 18.67 4.75
CA GLU A 340 7.91 19.63 4.75
C GLU A 340 6.81 19.20 5.75
N MET A 341 6.46 17.91 5.77
CA MET A 341 5.49 17.35 6.71
C MET A 341 5.95 17.54 8.16
N MET A 342 7.22 17.28 8.46
CA MET A 342 7.81 17.49 9.80
C MET A 342 7.78 18.97 10.22
N GLU A 343 7.97 19.89 9.27
CA GLU A 343 7.97 21.33 9.55
C GLU A 343 6.56 21.87 9.77
N LYS A 344 5.60 21.47 8.93
CA LYS A 344 4.26 22.08 8.86
C LYS A 344 3.19 21.34 9.66
N HIS A 345 3.35 20.03 9.84
CA HIS A 345 2.29 19.15 10.34
C HIS A 345 2.75 18.36 11.57
N HIS A 346 1.95 17.36 11.93
CA HIS A 346 2.18 16.46 13.05
C HIS A 346 1.59 15.09 12.71
N PRO A 347 2.09 14.00 13.32
CA PRO A 347 1.48 12.67 13.23
C PRO A 347 0.06 12.65 13.81
N GLY A 348 -0.73 11.65 13.43
CA GLY A 348 -2.13 11.44 13.79
C GLY A 348 -3.13 11.81 12.69
N LEU A 349 -2.66 12.26 11.52
CA LEU A 349 -3.51 12.73 10.42
C LEU A 349 -3.79 11.62 9.40
N GLY A 350 -2.79 10.78 9.12
CA GLY A 350 -2.88 9.64 8.22
C GLY A 350 -2.96 9.94 6.70
N ASP A 351 -3.08 11.20 6.29
CA ASP A 351 -3.28 11.65 4.90
C ASP A 351 -2.04 12.35 4.31
N GLU A 352 -2.19 13.15 3.26
CA GLU A 352 -1.09 13.91 2.61
C GLU A 352 -0.28 14.81 3.53
N ARG A 353 -0.83 15.20 4.68
CA ARG A 353 -0.14 16.02 5.67
C ARG A 353 0.79 15.19 6.54
N TRP A 354 0.46 13.92 6.74
CA TRP A 354 1.28 12.92 7.44
C TRP A 354 0.79 11.51 7.07
N PRO A 355 1.40 10.83 6.09
CA PRO A 355 0.81 9.62 5.51
C PRO A 355 0.80 8.47 6.51
N PHE A 356 -0.31 7.74 6.58
CA PHE A 356 -0.41 6.59 7.47
C PHE A 356 0.53 5.46 7.04
N VAL A 357 0.44 5.04 5.77
CA VAL A 357 1.29 4.02 5.17
C VAL A 357 2.04 4.61 3.99
N THR A 358 3.35 4.37 3.93
CA THR A 358 4.16 4.55 2.73
C THR A 358 4.51 3.19 2.15
N HIS A 359 4.02 2.91 0.94
CA HIS A 359 4.13 1.62 0.28
C HIS A 359 5.04 1.71 -0.95
N PHE A 360 6.16 0.97 -0.91
CA PHE A 360 7.19 0.93 -1.94
C PHE A 360 6.85 -0.03 -3.08
N VAL A 361 5.68 0.18 -3.70
CA VAL A 361 5.24 -0.55 -4.91
C VAL A 361 6.30 -0.40 -6.00
N GLY A 362 6.61 -1.49 -6.70
CA GLY A 362 7.64 -1.56 -7.74
C GLY A 362 9.08 -1.69 -7.23
N CYS A 363 9.35 -1.40 -5.95
CA CYS A 363 10.66 -1.63 -5.34
C CYS A 363 10.81 -3.08 -4.89
N LYS A 364 11.44 -3.93 -5.71
CA LYS A 364 11.68 -5.35 -5.40
C LYS A 364 13.07 -5.56 -4.80
N LEU A 365 13.29 -5.11 -3.56
CA LEU A 365 14.61 -5.18 -2.91
C LEU A 365 15.14 -6.60 -2.69
N CYS A 366 14.27 -7.60 -2.73
CA CYS A 366 14.61 -8.99 -2.43
C CYS A 366 14.79 -9.87 -3.68
N GLY A 367 14.41 -9.37 -4.85
CA GLY A 367 14.61 -10.04 -6.13
C GLY A 367 15.51 -9.23 -7.05
N SER A 368 15.78 -9.78 -8.23
CA SER A 368 16.70 -9.20 -9.21
C SER A 368 16.12 -8.07 -10.07
N TYR A 369 14.79 -7.94 -10.19
CA TYR A 369 14.15 -6.98 -11.10
C TYR A 369 13.08 -6.12 -10.39
N GLY A 370 13.21 -4.80 -10.44
CA GLY A 370 12.24 -3.84 -9.90
C GLY A 370 11.95 -2.71 -10.89
N ASP A 371 10.79 -2.06 -10.75
CA ASP A 371 10.29 -1.06 -11.69
C ASP A 371 10.95 0.33 -11.48
N TYR A 372 11.74 0.48 -10.42
CA TYR A 372 12.40 1.73 -10.04
C TYR A 372 13.89 1.49 -9.77
N PRO A 373 14.74 2.52 -9.98
CA PRO A 373 16.15 2.44 -9.65
C PRO A 373 16.36 2.03 -8.19
N ARG A 374 17.14 0.97 -7.99
CA ARG A 374 17.36 0.36 -6.68
C ARG A 374 17.83 1.36 -5.62
N GLU A 375 18.74 2.27 -5.98
CA GLU A 375 19.25 3.30 -5.09
C GLU A 375 18.14 4.25 -4.60
N ARG A 376 17.21 4.63 -5.49
CA ARG A 376 16.06 5.48 -5.15
C ARG A 376 15.13 4.77 -4.17
N CYS A 377 14.87 3.48 -4.40
CA CYS A 377 14.09 2.64 -3.48
C CYS A 377 14.73 2.56 -2.10
N LEU A 378 16.02 2.24 -2.02
CA LEU A 378 16.75 2.11 -0.75
C LEU A 378 16.78 3.43 0.02
N SER A 379 17.09 4.54 -0.66
CA SER A 379 17.08 5.88 -0.07
C SER A 379 15.69 6.27 0.44
N GLY A 380 14.65 6.04 -0.37
CA GLY A 380 13.27 6.29 0.03
C GLY A 380 12.85 5.45 1.24
N MET A 381 13.17 4.16 1.27
CA MET A 381 12.85 3.26 2.38
C MET A 381 13.61 3.63 3.66
N GLU A 382 14.87 4.07 3.53
CA GLU A 382 15.65 4.58 4.66
C GLU A 382 14.96 5.80 5.28
N ARG A 383 14.57 6.75 4.44
CA ARG A 383 13.87 7.97 4.85
C ARG A 383 12.52 7.67 5.49
N ALA A 384 11.71 6.80 4.89
CA ALA A 384 10.41 6.40 5.43
C ALA A 384 10.55 5.69 6.79
N PHE A 385 11.51 4.77 6.92
CA PHE A 385 11.80 4.11 8.18
C PHE A 385 12.22 5.12 9.25
N ASN A 386 13.16 6.03 8.95
CA ASN A 386 13.64 7.02 9.93
C ASN A 386 12.57 8.06 10.28
N PHE A 387 11.69 8.42 9.34
CA PHE A 387 10.54 9.30 9.56
C PHE A 387 9.56 8.70 10.58
N ALA A 388 9.29 7.40 10.45
CA ALA A 388 8.48 6.64 11.39
C ALA A 388 9.20 6.41 12.74
N ASP A 389 10.45 5.95 12.69
CA ASP A 389 11.24 5.61 13.87
C ASP A 389 11.56 6.84 14.73
N ASN A 390 11.62 8.05 14.16
CA ASN A 390 11.69 9.29 14.92
C ASN A 390 10.52 9.47 15.89
N GLN A 391 9.30 9.05 15.51
CA GLN A 391 8.12 9.11 16.38
C GLN A 391 8.24 8.14 17.56
N VAL A 392 8.86 6.98 17.34
CA VAL A 392 9.14 5.97 18.38
C VAL A 392 10.30 6.42 19.28
N LEU A 393 11.41 6.87 18.70
CA LEU A 393 12.60 7.32 19.43
C LEU A 393 12.34 8.52 20.33
N ARG A 394 11.37 9.39 19.97
CA ARG A 394 10.93 10.52 20.80
C ARG A 394 10.49 10.06 22.20
N LEU A 395 9.87 8.89 22.32
CA LEU A 395 9.47 8.28 23.60
C LEU A 395 10.65 8.07 24.55
N TYR A 396 11.86 8.01 24.01
CA TYR A 396 13.10 7.77 24.73
C TYR A 396 14.05 8.97 24.71
N GLY A 397 13.62 10.12 24.16
CA GLY A 397 14.42 11.35 24.11
C GLY A 397 15.49 11.38 23.01
N PHE A 398 15.29 10.60 21.94
CA PHE A 398 16.20 10.54 20.79
C PHE A 398 15.48 10.86 19.49
N ARG A 399 16.27 11.20 18.47
CA ARG A 399 15.85 11.22 17.06
C ARG A 399 17.03 10.94 16.13
N HIS A 400 16.77 10.52 14.91
CA HIS A 400 17.76 10.45 13.84
C HIS A 400 18.34 11.82 13.52
N ARG A 401 19.64 11.87 13.18
CA ARG A 401 20.33 13.13 12.82
C ARG A 401 19.74 13.78 11.57
N SER A 402 19.32 12.95 10.61
CA SER A 402 18.54 13.30 9.43
C SER A 402 17.77 12.07 8.98
N LEU A 403 16.78 12.22 8.08
CA LEU A 403 16.04 11.06 7.55
C LEU A 403 16.92 10.11 6.73
N ALA A 404 18.08 10.57 6.25
CA ALA A 404 19.03 9.75 5.49
C ALA A 404 20.10 9.06 6.37
N SER A 405 20.07 9.22 7.69
CA SER A 405 21.12 8.72 8.57
C SER A 405 20.58 7.87 9.72
N ALA A 406 21.07 6.63 9.82
CA ALA A 406 20.82 5.74 10.95
C ALA A 406 21.42 6.23 12.29
N ARG A 407 22.25 7.28 12.28
CA ARG A 407 22.83 7.84 13.51
C ARG A 407 21.78 8.65 14.25
N VAL A 408 21.61 8.36 15.53
CA VAL A 408 20.72 9.13 16.41
C VAL A 408 21.46 10.23 17.17
N ARG A 409 20.70 11.22 17.64
CA ARG A 409 21.11 12.25 18.59
C ARG A 409 20.07 12.36 19.70
N ARG A 410 20.53 12.76 20.88
CA ARG A 410 19.65 13.08 22.00
C ARG A 410 18.97 14.43 21.76
N VAL A 411 17.70 14.56 22.13
CA VAL A 411 16.94 15.81 22.01
C VAL A 411 16.35 16.32 23.32
N THR A 412 16.37 15.51 24.37
CA THR A 412 15.94 15.91 25.71
C THR A 412 17.11 15.92 26.69
N ASN A 413 17.13 16.89 27.61
CA ASN A 413 18.13 16.94 28.68
C ASN A 413 17.98 15.74 29.63
N ARG A 414 19.08 15.34 30.27
CA ARG A 414 19.03 14.36 31.37
C ARG A 414 18.28 15.01 32.53
N THR A 415 17.33 14.26 33.08
CA THR A 415 16.55 14.66 34.25
C THR A 415 16.55 13.49 35.23
N ASP A 416 16.53 13.81 36.51
CA ASP A 416 16.23 12.89 37.61
C ASP A 416 14.73 12.60 37.75
N ASN A 417 13.88 13.28 36.96
CA ASN A 417 12.44 13.05 36.88
C ASN A 417 12.00 12.54 35.49
N PRO A 418 12.32 11.28 35.13
CA PRO A 418 12.08 10.74 33.80
C PRO A 418 10.59 10.56 33.43
N LEU A 419 9.68 10.56 34.42
CA LEU A 419 8.26 10.33 34.19
C LEU A 419 7.57 11.52 33.51
N VAL A 420 7.96 12.76 33.85
CA VAL A 420 7.42 13.97 33.21
C VAL A 420 7.69 13.98 31.70
N ASN A 421 8.92 13.61 31.31
CA ASN A 421 9.29 13.51 29.90
C ASN A 421 8.53 12.41 29.17
N LYS A 422 8.26 11.29 29.86
CA LYS A 422 7.48 10.18 29.29
C LYS A 422 6.03 10.59 29.03
N GLU A 423 5.38 11.25 29.98
CA GLU A 423 4.00 11.75 29.81
C GLU A 423 3.87 12.73 28.65
N ALA A 424 4.84 13.63 28.48
CA ALA A 424 4.87 14.54 27.34
C ALA A 424 5.06 13.79 26.01
N ALA A 425 5.92 12.77 25.98
CA ALA A 425 6.20 12.01 24.76
C ALA A 425 5.07 11.04 24.36
N LEU A 426 4.22 10.61 25.32
CA LEU A 426 3.05 9.78 25.05
C LEU A 426 1.96 10.49 24.23
N LYS A 427 2.00 11.83 24.14
CA LYS A 427 1.18 12.61 23.20
C LYS A 427 1.77 12.47 21.80
N MET A 428 1.55 11.30 21.20
CA MET A 428 2.15 10.93 19.93
C MET A 428 1.71 11.82 18.77
N ASP A 429 0.54 12.45 18.87
CA ASP A 429 -0.06 13.39 17.94
C ASP A 429 0.49 14.82 18.06
N ALA A 430 1.26 15.13 19.11
CA ALA A 430 1.84 16.46 19.27
C ALA A 430 2.92 16.72 18.21
N LYS A 431 2.98 17.96 17.71
CA LYS A 431 4.04 18.40 16.79
C LYS A 431 5.43 18.02 17.33
N ILE A 432 6.27 17.50 16.45
CA ILE A 432 7.65 17.15 16.76
C ILE A 432 8.47 18.45 16.67
N GLU A 433 9.05 18.89 17.79
CA GLU A 433 9.94 20.05 17.80
C GLU A 433 11.22 19.73 17.00
N THR A 434 11.46 20.52 15.96
CA THR A 434 12.54 20.33 14.98
C THR A 434 13.88 20.90 15.43
#